data_AF-A0A1I0D4J7-F1
#
_entry.id   AF-A0A1I0D4J7-F1
#
_cell.length_a   1.000
_cell.length_b   1.000
_cell.length_c   1.000
_cell.angle_alpha   90.00
_cell.angle_beta   90.00
_cell.angle_gamma   90.00
#
_symmetry.space_group_name_H-M   'P 1'
#
loop_
_entity.id
_entity.type
_entity.pdbx_description
1 polymer ?
#
loop_
_entity_poly.entity_id
_entity_poly.type
_entity_poly.pdbx_seq_one_letter_code
_entity_poly.pdbx_strand_id
1 'polypeptide(L)'
;MKYSAGYDPPVGRTNRSAILARSIEPVKELLIKGMRHDGSTFRPSDWAERLCGVAALLDSDAIAPIRAHHAARPGFHCSSHMRPAIICGVICVIVDLRLRDLEKRAWDFVTGFAHDNNLIMLEYCQFVGGGLV
;
A
#
# COMPACT_ATOMS: atom_id res chain seq x y z
N MET A 1 40.80 31.83 48.45
CA MET A 1 41.47 30.63 47.90
C MET A 1 40.40 29.76 47.25
N LYS A 2 40.28 29.62 45.92
CA LYS A 2 41.06 28.86 44.91
C LYS A 2 40.25 27.63 44.39
N TYR A 3 39.88 27.70 43.09
CA TYR A 3 39.58 26.67 42.05
C TYR A 3 38.41 25.67 42.25
N SER A 4 37.36 25.67 41.41
CA SER A 4 37.19 25.19 40.01
C SER A 4 37.09 23.67 39.83
N ALA A 5 35.89 23.20 39.47
CA ALA A 5 35.68 22.11 38.50
C ALA A 5 34.21 22.17 38.05
N GLY A 6 33.96 22.81 36.91
CA GLY A 6 32.68 22.69 36.21
C GLY A 6 32.56 21.26 35.66
N TYR A 7 31.47 20.59 36.00
CA TYR A 7 31.04 19.39 35.32
C TYR A 7 29.82 19.78 34.49
N ASP A 8 30.05 20.30 33.29
CA ASP A 8 29.02 20.35 32.26
C ASP A 8 28.82 18.91 31.76
N PRO A 9 27.65 18.29 31.97
CA PRO A 9 27.36 17.04 31.28
C PRO A 9 27.36 17.31 29.77
N PRO A 10 27.86 16.39 28.94
CA PRO A 10 27.89 16.60 27.50
C PRO A 10 26.46 16.83 27.02
N VAL A 11 26.24 17.98 26.38
CA VAL A 11 25.11 18.20 25.47
C VAL A 11 25.18 17.08 24.46
N GLY A 12 24.45 16.00 24.75
CA GLY A 12 24.14 14.97 23.78
C GLY A 12 23.47 15.69 22.65
N ARG A 13 24.22 15.89 21.55
CA ARG A 13 23.66 16.21 20.26
C ARG A 13 22.73 15.06 19.92
N THR A 14 21.48 15.15 20.37
CA THR A 14 20.42 14.29 19.89
C THR A 14 20.38 14.56 18.41
N ASN A 15 20.91 13.60 17.64
CA ASN A 15 20.87 13.59 16.19
C ASN A 15 19.39 13.61 15.81
N ARG A 16 18.81 14.81 15.68
CA ARG A 16 17.49 15.03 15.07
C ARG A 16 17.43 14.38 13.67
N SER A 17 18.60 14.19 13.07
CA SER A 17 18.86 13.48 11.82
C SER A 17 18.46 12.00 11.81
N ALA A 18 18.43 11.32 12.96
CA ALA A 18 18.14 9.87 13.01
C ALA A 18 16.63 9.55 12.93
N ILE A 19 15.77 10.48 13.35
CA ILE A 19 14.30 10.31 13.30
C ILE A 19 13.78 10.59 11.86
N LEU A 20 14.52 11.35 11.06
CA LEU A 20 14.15 11.74 9.69
C LEU A 20 14.60 10.74 8.61
N ALA A 21 15.38 9.74 8.97
CA ALA A 21 15.89 8.72 8.05
C ALA A 21 15.17 7.38 8.21
N ARG A 22 13.85 7.39 8.46
CA ARG A 22 13.04 6.25 8.02
C ARG A 22 13.18 6.26 6.50
N SER A 23 14.05 5.41 5.97
CA SER A 23 14.35 5.34 4.55
C SER A 23 13.03 5.41 3.79
N ILE A 24 12.85 6.48 3.00
CA ILE A 24 11.70 6.60 2.09
C ILE A 24 12.02 5.68 0.91
N GLU A 25 12.14 4.39 1.19
CA GLU A 25 12.21 3.39 0.13
C GLU A 25 10.82 3.34 -0.48
N PRO A 26 10.72 3.47 -1.81
CA PRO A 26 9.43 3.33 -2.46
C PRO A 26 8.86 1.94 -2.15
N VAL A 27 7.62 1.92 -1.68
CA VAL A 27 6.87 0.66 -1.58
C VAL A 27 6.67 0.16 -3.00
N LYS A 28 7.19 -1.04 -3.28
CA LYS A 28 6.95 -1.71 -4.55
C LYS A 28 5.58 -2.36 -4.46
N GLU A 29 4.70 -1.95 -5.36
CA GLU A 29 3.33 -2.42 -5.43
C GLU A 29 3.06 -3.03 -6.82
N LEU A 30 2.04 -3.88 -6.91
CA LEU A 30 1.46 -4.38 -8.15
C LEU A 30 0.13 -3.66 -8.40
N LEU A 31 -0.08 -3.19 -9.62
CA LEU A 31 -1.34 -2.64 -10.08
C LEU A 31 -2.06 -3.63 -10.98
N ILE A 32 -3.24 -4.09 -10.56
CA ILE A 32 -4.18 -4.84 -11.39
C ILE A 32 -5.20 -3.84 -11.95
N LYS A 33 -5.19 -3.63 -13.27
CA LYS A 33 -6.12 -2.71 -13.94
C LYS A 33 -7.44 -3.41 -14.25
N GLY A 34 -8.55 -2.68 -14.12
CA GLY A 34 -9.86 -3.05 -14.65
C GLY A 34 -9.94 -2.94 -16.18
N MET A 35 -8.85 -3.25 -16.87
CA MET A 35 -8.69 -3.25 -18.32
C MET A 35 -8.05 -4.59 -18.70
N ARG A 36 -8.62 -5.24 -19.70
CA ARG A 36 -8.08 -6.48 -20.24
C ARG A 36 -6.96 -6.21 -21.25
N HIS A 37 -6.16 -7.23 -21.55
CA HIS A 37 -5.14 -7.14 -22.60
C HIS A 37 -5.72 -6.88 -24.00
N ASP A 38 -7.00 -7.19 -24.23
CA ASP A 38 -7.73 -6.87 -25.46
C ASP A 38 -8.24 -5.41 -25.53
N GLY A 39 -7.97 -4.60 -24.50
CA GLY A 39 -8.39 -3.19 -24.41
C GLY A 39 -9.80 -2.98 -23.86
N SER A 40 -10.57 -4.04 -23.59
CA SER A 40 -11.91 -3.91 -23.01
C SER A 40 -11.89 -3.63 -21.51
N THR A 41 -12.89 -2.89 -21.02
CA THR A 41 -13.06 -2.61 -19.60
C THR A 41 -13.64 -3.83 -18.87
N PHE A 42 -13.04 -4.20 -17.75
CA PHE A 42 -13.54 -5.26 -16.89
C PHE A 42 -14.76 -4.82 -16.08
N ARG A 43 -15.73 -5.72 -15.91
CA ARG A 43 -17.01 -5.49 -15.26
C ARG A 43 -17.33 -6.66 -14.32
N PRO A 44 -18.20 -6.49 -13.32
CA PRO A 44 -18.92 -5.26 -12.94
C PRO A 44 -18.02 -4.17 -12.34
N SER A 45 -18.52 -2.94 -12.15
CA SER A 45 -17.69 -1.83 -11.61
C SER A 45 -17.30 -1.98 -10.14
N ASP A 46 -17.98 -2.84 -9.38
CA ASP A 46 -17.68 -3.17 -7.98
C ASP A 46 -16.65 -4.31 -7.83
N TRP A 47 -16.03 -4.78 -8.92
CA TRP A 47 -15.11 -5.91 -8.90
C TRP A 47 -13.93 -5.72 -7.94
N ALA A 48 -13.39 -4.50 -7.86
CA ALA A 48 -12.23 -4.19 -7.04
C ALA A 48 -12.55 -4.31 -5.54
N GLU A 49 -13.75 -3.86 -5.13
CA GLU A 49 -14.24 -4.04 -3.77
C GLU A 49 -14.43 -5.52 -3.44
N ARG A 50 -15.07 -6.28 -4.35
CA ARG A 50 -15.30 -7.72 -4.15
C ARG A 50 -13.98 -8.48 -4.00
N LEU A 51 -13.01 -8.19 -4.87
CA LEU A 51 -11.70 -8.83 -4.83
C LEU A 51 -10.99 -8.51 -3.50
N CYS A 52 -10.92 -7.23 -3.12
CA CYS A 52 -10.27 -6.81 -1.88
C CYS A 52 -10.96 -7.37 -0.63
N GLY A 53 -12.29 -7.46 -0.64
CA GLY A 53 -13.07 -7.98 0.48
C GLY A 53 -12.84 -9.48 0.71
N VAL A 54 -12.79 -10.28 -0.37
CA VAL A 54 -12.47 -11.71 -0.26
C VAL A 54 -11.00 -11.92 0.12
N ALA A 55 -10.09 -11.16 -0.50
CA ALA A 55 -8.65 -11.28 -0.23
C ALA A 55 -8.30 -10.89 1.21
N ALA A 56 -9.04 -9.96 1.83
CA ALA A 56 -8.87 -9.60 3.23
C ALA A 56 -9.17 -10.75 4.21
N LEU A 57 -9.97 -11.74 3.82
CA LEU A 57 -10.22 -12.94 4.64
C LEU A 57 -9.06 -13.95 4.55
N LEU A 58 -8.19 -13.80 3.55
CA LEU A 58 -7.04 -14.66 3.30
C LEU A 58 -5.73 -14.07 3.81
N ASP A 59 -5.74 -12.77 4.16
CA ASP A 59 -4.60 -12.06 4.72
C ASP A 59 -4.72 -12.06 6.25
N SER A 60 -3.75 -12.66 6.94
CA SER A 60 -3.74 -12.75 8.40
C SER A 60 -3.42 -11.40 9.06
N ASP A 61 -2.91 -10.43 8.31
CA ASP A 61 -2.60 -9.09 8.81
C ASP A 61 -3.83 -8.18 8.88
N ALA A 62 -3.80 -7.23 9.80
CA ALA A 62 -4.97 -6.49 10.27
C ALA A 62 -5.87 -5.96 9.13
N ILE A 63 -7.17 -6.31 9.20
CA ILE A 63 -8.23 -5.67 8.43
C ILE A 63 -8.25 -4.19 8.81
N ALA A 64 -7.88 -3.33 7.88
CA ALA A 64 -7.90 -1.90 8.07
C ALA A 64 -9.20 -1.33 7.48
N PRO A 65 -9.87 -0.40 8.19
CA PRO A 65 -10.85 0.45 7.53
C PRO A 65 -10.12 1.25 6.45
N ILE A 66 -10.62 1.18 5.20
CA ILE A 66 -10.17 2.14 4.21
C ILE A 66 -10.68 3.51 4.66
N ARG A 67 -9.77 4.44 4.96
CA ARG A 67 -10.14 5.85 5.11
C ARG A 67 -10.56 6.37 3.74
N ALA A 68 -11.87 6.39 3.49
CA ALA A 68 -12.55 7.04 2.38
C ALA A 68 -11.73 7.12 1.07
N HIS A 69 -11.57 6.01 0.37
CA HIS A 69 -11.07 6.05 -1.02
C HIS A 69 -12.25 6.18 -1.96
N HIS A 70 -12.21 7.12 -2.91
CA HIS A 70 -13.24 7.29 -3.95
C HIS A 70 -13.48 6.05 -4.83
N ALA A 71 -12.60 5.04 -4.73
CA ALA A 71 -12.71 3.76 -5.42
C ALA A 71 -13.54 2.71 -4.66
N ALA A 72 -13.93 2.99 -3.41
CA ALA A 72 -14.72 2.10 -2.56
C ALA A 72 -15.87 2.83 -1.86
N ARG A 73 -16.96 2.11 -1.57
CA ARG A 73 -18.09 2.61 -0.79
C ARG A 73 -17.66 2.97 0.65
N PRO A 74 -18.30 3.98 1.26
CA PRO A 74 -18.07 4.31 2.67
C PRO A 74 -18.25 3.08 3.56
N GLY A 75 -17.33 2.87 4.50
CA GLY A 75 -17.36 1.71 5.41
C GLY A 75 -16.82 0.40 4.82
N PHE A 76 -16.22 0.43 3.64
CA PHE A 76 -15.53 -0.74 3.09
C PHE A 76 -14.22 -1.02 3.86
N HIS A 77 -14.02 -2.28 4.23
CA HIS A 77 -12.85 -2.78 4.94
C HIS A 77 -12.04 -3.70 4.03
N CYS A 78 -10.72 -3.59 4.06
CA CYS A 78 -9.81 -4.46 3.31
C CYS A 78 -8.54 -4.75 4.10
N SER A 79 -7.68 -5.60 3.56
CA SER A 79 -6.34 -5.82 4.09
C SER A 79 -5.47 -4.57 3.94
N SER A 80 -4.49 -4.39 4.84
CA SER A 80 -3.52 -3.31 4.76
C SER A 80 -2.60 -3.39 3.52
N HIS A 81 -2.47 -4.57 2.92
CA HIS A 81 -1.62 -4.84 1.75
C HIS A 81 -2.36 -4.69 0.42
N MET A 82 -3.69 -4.51 0.43
CA MET A 82 -4.49 -4.51 -0.78
C MET A 82 -5.57 -3.46 -0.73
N ARG A 83 -5.72 -2.65 -1.78
CA ARG A 83 -6.75 -1.59 -1.82
C ARG A 83 -7.27 -1.32 -3.23
N PRO A 84 -8.57 -1.01 -3.38
CA PRO A 84 -9.11 -0.46 -4.61
C PRO A 84 -8.58 0.96 -4.84
N ALA A 85 -8.36 1.31 -6.11
CA ALA A 85 -7.90 2.61 -6.55
C ALA A 85 -8.56 3.03 -7.87
N ILE A 86 -8.54 4.32 -8.17
CA ILE A 86 -8.83 4.84 -9.50
C ILE A 86 -7.57 5.53 -10.00
N ILE A 87 -6.98 5.00 -11.08
CA ILE A 87 -5.78 5.56 -11.69
C ILE A 87 -6.12 5.91 -13.13
N CYS A 88 -5.94 7.19 -13.49
CA CYS A 88 -6.28 7.71 -14.82
C CYS A 88 -7.72 7.36 -15.24
N GLY A 89 -8.67 7.43 -14.32
CA GLY A 89 -10.09 7.12 -14.57
C GLY A 89 -10.44 5.63 -14.65
N VAL A 90 -9.46 4.73 -14.48
CA VAL A 90 -9.67 3.27 -14.52
C VAL A 90 -9.68 2.72 -13.10
N ILE A 91 -10.69 1.92 -12.77
CA ILE A 91 -10.76 1.17 -11.51
C ILE A 91 -9.65 0.13 -11.50
N CYS A 92 -8.87 0.08 -10.43
CA CYS A 92 -7.74 -0.80 -10.25
C CYS A 92 -7.73 -1.39 -8.83
N VAL A 93 -6.90 -2.41 -8.63
CA VAL A 93 -6.50 -2.89 -7.31
C VAL A 93 -4.98 -2.73 -7.20
N ILE A 94 -4.53 -2.16 -6.09
CA ILE A 94 -3.11 -2.03 -5.74
C ILE A 94 -2.80 -3.06 -4.66
N VAL A 95 -1.70 -3.79 -4.84
CA VAL A 95 -1.25 -4.88 -3.95
C VAL A 95 0.20 -4.63 -3.56
N ASP A 96 0.52 -4.59 -2.26
CA ASP A 96 1.92 -4.55 -1.77
C ASP A 96 2.63 -5.85 -2.18
N LEU A 97 3.78 -5.75 -2.84
CA LEU A 97 4.54 -6.94 -3.27
C LEU A 97 5.00 -7.81 -2.10
N ARG A 98 5.14 -7.24 -0.90
CA ARG A 98 5.48 -7.99 0.33
C ARG A 98 4.42 -9.04 0.67
N LEU A 99 3.19 -8.88 0.20
CA LEU A 99 2.12 -9.87 0.39
C LEU A 99 2.51 -11.26 -0.14
N ARG A 100 3.35 -11.33 -1.18
CA ARG A 100 3.86 -12.61 -1.71
C ARG A 100 4.57 -13.44 -0.65
N ASP A 101 5.38 -12.78 0.18
CA ASP A 101 6.22 -13.43 1.19
C ASP A 101 5.48 -13.57 2.53
N LEU A 102 4.59 -12.63 2.85
CA LEU A 102 3.81 -12.63 4.09
C LEU A 102 2.64 -13.62 4.02
N GLU A 103 1.83 -13.54 2.97
CA GLU A 103 0.59 -14.31 2.84
C GLU A 103 0.40 -14.80 1.40
N LYS A 104 1.17 -15.84 1.06
CA LYS A 104 1.18 -16.43 -0.29
C LYS A 104 -0.22 -16.80 -0.79
N ARG A 105 -1.11 -17.25 0.10
CA ARG A 105 -2.48 -17.61 -0.27
C ARG A 105 -3.27 -16.42 -0.81
N ALA A 106 -3.19 -15.27 -0.15
CA ALA A 106 -3.84 -14.05 -0.62
C ALA A 106 -3.22 -13.56 -1.92
N TRP A 107 -1.87 -13.61 -2.03
CA TRP A 107 -1.14 -13.27 -3.25
C TRP A 107 -1.56 -14.13 -4.46
N ASP A 108 -1.55 -15.45 -4.31
CA ASP A 108 -1.93 -16.40 -5.37
C ASP A 108 -3.39 -16.17 -5.80
N PHE A 109 -4.28 -15.90 -4.83
CA PHE A 109 -5.69 -15.61 -5.13
C PHE A 109 -5.85 -14.35 -6.00
N VAL A 110 -5.22 -13.23 -5.64
CA VAL A 110 -5.40 -11.97 -6.38
C VAL A 110 -4.70 -11.97 -7.73
N THR A 111 -3.51 -12.57 -7.83
CA THR A 111 -2.79 -12.68 -9.09
C THR A 111 -3.43 -13.72 -10.02
N GLY A 112 -3.93 -14.83 -9.47
CA GLY A 112 -4.74 -15.81 -10.19
C GLY A 112 -6.01 -15.19 -10.75
N PHE A 113 -6.74 -14.40 -9.94
CA PHE A 113 -7.93 -13.67 -10.41
C PHE A 113 -7.61 -12.77 -11.61
N ALA A 114 -6.52 -12.01 -11.56
CA ALA A 114 -6.12 -11.14 -12.66
C ALA A 114 -5.79 -11.93 -13.93
N HIS A 115 -5.04 -13.02 -13.79
CA HIS A 115 -4.68 -13.91 -14.88
C HIS A 115 -5.93 -14.53 -15.54
N ASP A 116 -6.82 -15.12 -14.75
CA ASP A 116 -8.02 -15.82 -15.23
C ASP A 116 -9.00 -14.88 -15.94
N ASN A 117 -8.97 -13.60 -15.60
CA ASN A 117 -9.81 -12.56 -16.21
C ASN A 117 -9.08 -11.74 -17.30
N ASN A 118 -7.87 -12.16 -17.69
CA ASN A 118 -7.03 -11.51 -18.70
C ASN A 118 -6.78 -10.01 -18.41
N LEU A 119 -6.62 -9.66 -17.12
CA LEU A 119 -6.43 -8.27 -16.67
C LEU A 119 -4.97 -7.84 -16.80
N ILE A 120 -4.77 -6.58 -17.16
CA ILE A 120 -3.44 -5.98 -17.22
C ILE A 120 -2.87 -5.83 -15.80
N MET A 121 -1.67 -6.35 -15.59
CA MET A 121 -0.88 -6.20 -14.38
C MET A 121 0.39 -5.40 -14.65
N LEU A 122 0.69 -4.41 -13.80
CA LEU A 122 1.85 -3.52 -13.94
C LEU A 122 2.56 -3.35 -12.60
N GLU A 123 3.88 -3.22 -12.62
CA GLU A 123 4.60 -2.70 -11.44
C GLU A 123 4.17 -1.25 -11.18
N TYR A 124 3.95 -0.94 -9.91
CA TYR A 124 3.53 0.36 -9.44
C TYR A 124 4.41 0.79 -8.27
N CYS A 125 4.81 2.05 -8.29
CA CYS A 125 5.73 2.62 -7.33
C CYS A 125 5.11 3.92 -6.83
N GLN A 126 4.66 3.93 -5.58
CA GLN A 126 4.17 5.16 -4.97
C GLN A 126 5.34 5.94 -4.38
N PHE A 127 5.62 7.11 -4.96
CA PHE A 127 6.49 8.08 -4.31
C PHE A 127 5.75 8.70 -3.14
N VAL A 128 6.13 8.35 -1.92
CA VAL A 128 5.69 9.07 -0.72
C VAL A 128 6.51 10.35 -0.62
N GLY A 129 6.20 11.32 -1.50
CA GLY A 129 6.72 12.68 -1.40
C GLY A 129 5.99 13.39 -0.27
N GLY A 130 6.73 13.82 0.76
CA GLY A 130 6.19 14.61 1.87
C GLY A 130 5.38 15.80 1.34
N GLY A 131 4.15 15.94 1.82
CA GLY A 131 3.32 17.10 1.52
C GLY A 131 4.01 18.36 2.01
N LEU A 132 4.34 19.24 1.08
CA LEU A 132 4.50 20.67 1.30
C LEU A 132 3.78 21.35 0.14
N VAL A 133 2.54 21.76 0.42
CA VAL A 133 1.94 22.97 -0.17
C VAL A 133 2.22 24.13 0.78
#